data_AF-A0A418ZPE2-F1
#
_entry.id   AF-A0A418ZPE2-F1
#
_cell.length_a   1.000
_cell.length_b   1.000
_cell.length_c   1.000
_cell.angle_alpha   90.00
_cell.angle_beta   90.00
_cell.angle_gamma   90.00
#
_symmetry.space_group_name_H-M   'P 1'
#
loop_
_entity.id
_entity.type
_entity.pdbx_description
1 polymer ?
#
loop_
_entity_poly.entity_id
_entity_poly.type
_entity_poly.pdbx_seq_one_letter_code
_entity_poly.pdbx_strand_id
1 'polypeptide(L)'
;GDVYKSQPMPRPAAAAPEARQDPPAADAAPRNKVIRVPVRSGQVIMAEQGDLTVIGSVASGAELIAAGNIHVYGPLRGRAIAGCHGDESAHIFCQSLNAELVAIAGLYQTSETLEEAVRQQRTHIYLEDEKLRMEVIA
;
A
#
# COMPACT_ATOMS: atom_id res chain seq x y z
N GLY A 1 -26.90 -56.46 58.84
CA GLY A 1 -27.16 -55.02 58.82
C GLY A 1 -25.83 -54.33 58.99
N ASP A 2 -25.38 -53.56 57.99
CA ASP A 2 -25.72 -52.13 57.87
C ASP A 2 -24.79 -51.34 58.83
N VAL A 3 -23.90 -50.41 58.48
CA VAL A 3 -23.62 -49.63 57.27
C VAL A 3 -22.22 -49.01 57.47
N TYR A 4 -21.21 -49.36 56.67
CA TYR A 4 -20.10 -48.42 56.44
C TYR A 4 -20.46 -47.62 55.19
N LYS A 5 -21.06 -46.45 55.39
CA LYS A 5 -21.34 -45.49 54.31
C LYS A 5 -20.03 -44.75 54.03
N SER A 6 -19.27 -45.23 53.05
CA SER A 6 -18.15 -44.48 52.48
C SER A 6 -18.70 -43.25 51.76
N GLN A 7 -18.28 -42.06 52.18
CA GLN A 7 -18.52 -40.84 51.40
C GLN A 7 -17.61 -40.86 50.16
N PRO A 8 -18.11 -40.50 48.97
CA PRO A 8 -17.23 -40.34 47.82
C PRO A 8 -16.41 -39.05 47.99
N MET A 9 -15.10 -39.14 47.78
CA MET A 9 -14.25 -37.96 47.69
C MET A 9 -14.63 -37.10 46.47
N PRO A 10 -14.56 -35.76 46.56
CA PRO A 10 -14.80 -34.91 45.40
C PRO A 10 -13.69 -35.12 44.38
N ARG A 11 -14.07 -35.40 43.13
CA ARG A 11 -13.16 -35.38 41.98
C ARG A 11 -12.67 -33.94 41.78
N PRO A 12 -11.37 -33.70 41.50
CA PRO A 12 -10.92 -32.37 41.09
C PRO A 12 -11.68 -31.98 39.83
N ALA A 13 -12.43 -30.88 39.88
CA ALA A 13 -13.04 -30.31 38.69
C ALA A 13 -11.92 -29.96 37.71
N ALA A 14 -11.96 -30.56 36.52
CA ALA A 14 -11.04 -30.20 35.44
C ALA A 14 -11.19 -28.70 35.17
N ALA A 15 -10.10 -27.96 35.34
CA ALA A 15 -10.04 -26.55 35.02
C ALA A 15 -10.40 -26.37 33.54
N ALA A 16 -11.41 -25.52 33.28
CA ALA A 16 -11.75 -25.09 31.95
C ALA A 16 -10.52 -24.43 31.28
N PRO A 17 -10.31 -24.60 29.97
CA PRO A 17 -9.19 -23.95 29.30
C PRO A 17 -9.42 -22.44 29.35
N GLU A 18 -8.55 -21.73 30.06
CA GLU A 18 -8.46 -20.27 29.95
C GLU A 18 -8.23 -19.94 28.47
N ALA A 19 -9.13 -19.13 27.92
CA ALA A 19 -9.00 -18.58 26.59
C ALA A 19 -7.67 -17.85 26.52
N ARG A 20 -6.73 -18.39 25.73
CA ARG A 20 -5.51 -17.69 25.35
C ARG A 20 -5.95 -16.40 24.68
N GLN A 21 -5.81 -15.29 25.39
CA GLN A 21 -5.88 -13.97 24.78
C GLN A 21 -4.60 -13.82 23.97
N ASP A 22 -4.72 -13.88 22.65
CA ASP A 22 -3.62 -13.51 21.77
C ASP A 22 -3.17 -12.09 22.14
N PRO A 23 -1.85 -11.83 22.26
CA PRO A 23 -1.39 -10.48 22.52
C PRO A 23 -1.94 -9.54 21.43
N PRO A 24 -2.30 -8.28 21.78
CA PRO A 24 -2.71 -7.31 20.78
C PRO A 24 -1.65 -7.28 19.69
N ALA A 25 -2.07 -7.44 18.44
CA ALA A 25 -1.18 -7.41 17.28
C ALA A 25 -0.35 -6.13 17.39
N ALA A 26 0.94 -6.28 17.73
CA ALA A 26 1.87 -5.17 17.71
C ALA A 26 1.77 -4.53 16.33
N ASP A 27 1.60 -3.21 16.27
CA ASP A 27 1.55 -2.42 15.02
C ASP A 27 2.63 -2.92 14.07
N ALA A 28 2.22 -3.77 13.13
CA ALA A 28 3.14 -4.34 12.17
C ALA A 28 3.55 -3.19 11.28
N ALA A 29 4.83 -2.82 11.33
CA ALA A 29 5.39 -1.77 10.51
C ALA A 29 4.88 -1.91 9.05
N PRO A 30 4.50 -0.80 8.39
CA PRO A 30 3.88 -0.86 7.07
C PRO A 30 4.71 -1.73 6.12
N ARG A 31 4.07 -2.76 5.55
CA ARG A 31 4.73 -3.75 4.70
C ARG A 31 4.88 -3.21 3.28
N ASN A 32 5.97 -2.50 3.04
CA ASN A 32 6.34 -2.03 1.70
C ASN A 32 6.38 -3.19 0.68
N LYS A 33 5.84 -2.95 -0.52
CA LYS A 33 5.73 -3.95 -1.60
C LYS A 33 6.69 -3.62 -2.72
N VAL A 34 7.43 -4.63 -3.20
CA VAL A 34 8.40 -4.48 -4.30
C VAL A 34 8.06 -5.43 -5.45
N ILE A 35 7.80 -4.88 -6.63
CA ILE A 35 7.61 -5.59 -7.89
C ILE A 35 8.88 -5.47 -8.73
N ARG A 36 9.46 -6.61 -9.12
CA ARG A 36 10.73 -6.68 -9.87
C ARG A 36 10.55 -6.99 -11.36
N VAL A 37 9.32 -6.89 -11.85
CA VAL A 37 8.94 -7.22 -13.23
C VAL A 37 8.10 -6.09 -13.81
N PRO A 38 8.07 -5.91 -15.14
CA PRO A 38 7.18 -4.95 -15.78
C PRO A 38 5.71 -5.22 -15.44
N VAL A 39 4.96 -4.14 -15.15
CA VAL A 39 3.51 -4.18 -14.93
C VAL A 39 2.82 -3.93 -16.28
N ARG A 40 2.05 -4.90 -16.74
CA ARG A 40 1.43 -4.93 -18.07
C ARG A 40 0.03 -4.35 -18.05
N SER A 41 -0.48 -4.00 -19.24
CA SER A 41 -1.83 -3.47 -19.41
C SER A 41 -2.88 -4.39 -18.78
N GLY A 42 -3.87 -3.80 -18.11
CA GLY A 42 -4.94 -4.51 -17.41
C GLY A 42 -4.55 -5.05 -16.03
N GLN A 43 -3.28 -4.95 -15.61
CA GLN A 43 -2.87 -5.36 -14.27
C GLN A 43 -3.09 -4.24 -13.26
N VAL A 44 -3.54 -4.61 -12.07
CA VAL A 44 -3.64 -3.72 -10.90
C VAL A 44 -2.71 -4.25 -9.82
N ILE A 45 -1.78 -3.41 -9.37
CA ILE A 45 -0.87 -3.71 -8.27
C ILE A 45 -1.24 -2.82 -7.09
N MET A 46 -1.66 -3.44 -6.00
CA MET A 46 -2.03 -2.74 -4.77
C MET A 46 -1.04 -3.03 -3.64
N ALA A 47 -0.62 -1.99 -2.93
CA ALA A 47 0.03 -2.04 -1.63
C ALA A 47 -0.93 -1.46 -0.57
N GLU A 48 -1.64 -2.34 0.13
CA GLU A 48 -2.65 -1.98 1.16
C GLU A 48 -2.03 -1.26 2.36
N GLN A 49 -0.72 -1.39 2.54
CA GLN A 49 0.06 -0.74 3.59
C GLN A 49 1.40 -0.29 3.01
N GLY A 50 1.88 0.88 3.45
CA GLY A 50 3.19 1.39 3.07
C GLY A 50 3.36 1.67 1.58
N ASP A 51 4.62 1.66 1.15
CA ASP A 51 5.04 2.11 -0.17
C ASP A 51 5.01 0.98 -1.21
N LEU A 52 4.80 1.35 -2.47
CA LEU A 52 4.89 0.47 -3.63
C LEU A 52 6.09 0.84 -4.50
N THR A 53 7.03 -0.09 -4.66
CA THR A 53 8.16 0.04 -5.57
C THR A 53 8.01 -0.88 -6.78
N VAL A 54 8.19 -0.35 -7.97
CA VAL A 54 8.27 -1.10 -9.24
C VAL A 54 9.66 -0.90 -9.85
N ILE A 55 10.40 -1.99 -10.01
CA ILE A 55 11.67 -2.04 -10.74
C ILE A 55 11.37 -2.53 -12.16
N GLY A 56 10.97 -1.61 -13.02
CA GLY A 56 10.55 -1.91 -14.39
C GLY A 56 9.53 -0.90 -14.93
N SER A 57 9.09 -1.12 -16.18
CA SER A 57 8.10 -0.27 -16.81
C SER A 57 6.68 -0.58 -16.35
N VAL A 58 5.85 0.44 -16.30
CA VAL A 58 4.40 0.34 -16.11
C VAL A 58 3.74 0.68 -17.45
N ALA A 59 3.01 -0.27 -18.03
CA ALA A 59 2.35 -0.10 -19.31
C ALA A 59 1.08 0.78 -19.21
N SER A 60 0.64 1.32 -20.35
CA SER A 60 -0.69 1.93 -20.46
C SER A 60 -1.76 0.90 -20.10
N GLY A 61 -2.81 1.33 -19.40
CA GLY A 61 -3.86 0.50 -18.84
C GLY A 61 -3.46 -0.31 -17.61
N ALA A 62 -2.22 -0.21 -17.12
CA ALA A 62 -1.83 -0.74 -15.81
C ALA A 62 -2.16 0.26 -14.70
N GLU A 63 -2.35 -0.23 -13.47
CA GLU A 63 -2.68 0.59 -12.32
C GLU A 63 -1.83 0.22 -11.11
N LEU A 64 -1.24 1.24 -10.49
CA LEU A 64 -0.49 1.15 -9.24
C LEU A 64 -1.27 1.91 -8.16
N ILE A 65 -1.53 1.24 -7.03
CA ILE A 65 -2.25 1.80 -5.89
C ILE A 65 -1.42 1.55 -4.64
N ALA A 66 -1.14 2.58 -3.85
CA ALA A 66 -0.39 2.46 -2.61
C ALA A 66 -1.00 3.30 -1.49
N ALA A 67 -0.97 2.75 -0.27
CA ALA A 67 -1.30 3.49 0.93
C ALA A 67 -0.30 4.62 1.21
N GLY A 68 0.99 4.41 0.93
CA GLY A 68 2.04 5.42 1.01
C GLY A 68 2.54 5.85 -0.38
N ASN A 69 3.86 5.89 -0.54
CA ASN A 69 4.54 6.37 -1.74
C ASN A 69 4.50 5.37 -2.89
N ILE A 70 4.67 5.86 -4.12
CA ILE A 70 4.92 5.04 -5.31
C ILE A 70 6.27 5.38 -5.91
N HIS A 71 7.11 4.36 -6.11
CA HIS A 71 8.41 4.48 -6.78
C HIS A 71 8.42 3.63 -8.04
N VAL A 72 8.61 4.26 -9.20
CA VAL A 72 8.73 3.57 -10.50
C VAL A 72 10.12 3.79 -11.07
N TYR A 73 10.98 2.79 -10.94
CA TYR A 73 12.30 2.79 -11.57
C TYR A 73 12.18 2.34 -13.03
N GLY A 74 11.49 3.14 -13.83
CA GLY A 74 11.24 2.94 -15.26
C GLY A 74 10.19 3.91 -15.81
N PRO A 75 9.74 3.71 -17.07
CA PRO A 75 8.65 4.48 -17.65
C PRO A 75 7.32 4.19 -16.94
N LEU A 76 6.64 5.24 -16.50
CA LEU A 76 5.28 5.19 -15.97
C LEU A 76 4.30 5.63 -17.06
N ARG A 77 3.62 4.68 -17.73
CA ARG A 77 2.57 4.96 -18.73
C ARG A 77 1.15 4.72 -18.25
N GLY A 78 0.98 3.91 -17.21
CA GLY A 78 -0.33 3.59 -16.64
C GLY A 78 -0.80 4.67 -15.66
N ARG A 79 -1.57 4.24 -14.65
CA ARG A 79 -2.07 5.06 -13.57
C ARG A 79 -1.29 4.82 -12.28
N ALA A 80 -1.03 5.87 -11.52
CA ALA A 80 -0.42 5.80 -10.19
C ALA A 80 -1.25 6.59 -9.18
N ILE A 81 -1.75 5.89 -8.14
CA ILE A 81 -2.55 6.45 -7.05
C ILE A 81 -1.82 6.19 -5.74
N ALA A 82 -1.11 7.20 -5.25
CA ALA A 82 -0.42 7.18 -3.96
C ALA A 82 -1.29 7.79 -2.86
N GLY A 83 -0.99 7.49 -1.61
CA GLY A 83 -1.78 8.00 -0.49
C GLY A 83 -3.25 7.59 -0.57
N CYS A 84 -3.56 6.37 -1.03
CA CYS A 84 -4.94 5.98 -1.38
C CYS A 84 -5.94 6.00 -0.21
N HIS A 85 -5.44 6.13 1.03
CA HIS A 85 -6.24 6.31 2.24
C HIS A 85 -6.34 7.78 2.70
N GLY A 86 -5.98 8.73 1.83
CA GLY A 86 -5.99 10.16 2.14
C GLY A 86 -4.68 10.68 2.74
N ASP A 87 -3.56 9.96 2.55
CA ASP A 87 -2.25 10.45 2.97
C ASP A 87 -1.74 11.51 1.99
N GLU A 88 -1.92 12.77 2.36
CA GLU A 88 -1.46 13.92 1.57
C GLU A 88 0.07 14.08 1.57
N SER A 89 0.78 13.40 2.48
CA SER A 89 2.24 13.38 2.53
C SER A 89 2.86 12.32 1.62
N ALA A 90 2.05 11.56 0.88
CA ALA A 90 2.55 10.57 -0.06
C ALA A 90 3.15 11.24 -1.31
N HIS A 91 4.12 10.56 -1.91
CA HIS A 91 4.86 11.01 -3.08
C HIS A 91 4.84 9.97 -4.20
N ILE A 92 4.97 10.44 -5.45
CA ILE A 92 5.19 9.57 -6.61
C ILE A 92 6.53 9.94 -7.26
N PHE A 93 7.34 8.93 -7.55
CA PHE A 93 8.61 9.07 -8.25
C PHE A 93 8.60 8.19 -9.50
N CYS A 94 9.09 8.70 -10.62
CA CYS A 94 9.32 7.88 -11.80
C CYS A 94 10.54 8.31 -12.60
N GLN A 95 11.11 7.39 -13.39
CA GLN A 95 12.26 7.70 -14.24
C GLN A 95 11.85 8.31 -15.60
N SER A 96 10.60 8.14 -16.02
CA SER A 96 10.05 8.73 -17.23
C SER A 96 8.54 8.86 -17.07
N LEU A 97 8.04 10.08 -16.91
CA LEU A 97 6.61 10.35 -16.73
C LEU A 97 5.87 10.42 -18.07
N ASN A 98 5.02 9.43 -18.35
CA ASN A 98 4.06 9.39 -19.47
C ASN A 98 2.69 8.86 -19.01
N ALA A 99 2.32 9.16 -17.76
CA ALA A 99 1.19 8.53 -17.09
C ALA A 99 -0.15 8.92 -17.73
N GLU A 100 -1.09 7.98 -17.74
CA GLU A 100 -2.51 8.26 -18.00
C GLU A 100 -3.12 9.11 -16.89
N LEU A 101 -2.72 8.84 -15.64
CA LEU A 101 -3.19 9.54 -14.46
C LEU A 101 -2.16 9.41 -13.33
N VAL A 102 -1.98 10.49 -12.58
CA VAL A 102 -1.28 10.50 -11.29
C VAL A 102 -2.20 11.10 -10.24
N ALA A 103 -2.23 10.51 -9.05
CA ALA A 103 -3.04 10.99 -7.94
C ALA A 103 -2.36 10.81 -6.59
N ILE A 104 -2.58 11.77 -5.70
CA ILE A 104 -2.14 11.73 -4.30
C ILE A 104 -3.33 12.15 -3.45
N ALA A 105 -3.72 11.33 -2.48
CA ALA A 105 -4.84 11.60 -1.56
C ALA A 105 -6.17 12.00 -2.25
N GLY A 106 -6.42 11.48 -3.46
CA GLY A 106 -7.64 11.76 -4.24
C GLY A 106 -7.57 13.00 -5.13
N LEU A 107 -6.57 13.86 -4.98
CA LEU A 107 -6.25 14.90 -5.98
C LEU A 107 -5.53 14.25 -7.15
N TYR A 108 -5.93 14.57 -8.39
CA TYR A 108 -5.39 13.90 -9.58
C TYR A 108 -5.15 14.85 -10.75
N GLN A 109 -4.23 14.44 -11.62
CA GLN A 109 -4.05 14.98 -12.96
C GLN A 109 -4.09 13.83 -13.98
N THR A 110 -4.63 14.11 -15.17
CA THR A 110 -4.68 13.16 -16.28
C THR A 110 -3.59 13.49 -17.30
N SER A 111 -3.36 12.60 -18.25
CA SER A 111 -2.43 12.84 -19.35
C SER A 111 -2.69 14.13 -20.13
N GLU A 112 -3.93 14.63 -20.13
CA GLU A 112 -4.33 15.87 -20.81
C GLU A 112 -3.92 17.13 -20.03
N THR A 113 -3.83 17.04 -18.70
CA THR A 113 -3.50 18.18 -17.83
C THR A 113 -2.06 18.18 -17.34
N LEU A 114 -1.31 17.09 -17.56
CA LEU A 114 0.12 17.02 -17.29
C LEU A 114 0.90 18.07 -18.10
N GLU A 115 1.80 18.78 -17.42
CA GLU A 115 2.68 19.77 -18.04
C GLU A 115 3.64 19.12 -19.04
N GLU A 116 3.82 19.74 -20.21
CA GLU A 116 4.70 19.21 -21.25
C GLU A 116 6.17 19.13 -20.78
N ALA A 117 6.58 20.06 -19.91
CA ALA A 117 7.94 20.15 -19.39
C ALA A 117 8.39 18.92 -18.57
N VAL A 118 7.45 18.18 -17.97
CA VAL A 118 7.74 16.99 -17.17
C VAL A 118 7.59 15.69 -17.95
N ARG A 119 7.09 15.74 -19.20
CA ARG A 119 6.92 14.53 -20.01
C ARG A 119 8.24 13.87 -20.33
N GLN A 120 8.25 12.55 -20.22
CA GLN A 120 9.43 11.71 -20.46
C GLN A 120 10.64 12.07 -19.55
N GLN A 121 10.44 12.88 -18.53
CA GLN A 121 11.47 13.25 -17.56
C GLN A 121 11.43 12.35 -16.33
N ARG A 122 12.54 12.37 -15.59
CA ARG A 122 12.59 11.84 -14.23
C ARG A 122 11.86 12.82 -13.34
N THR A 123 10.76 12.40 -12.75
CA THR A 123 9.81 13.32 -12.12
C THR A 123 9.49 12.88 -10.70
N HIS A 124 9.51 13.85 -9.80
CA HIS A 124 8.96 13.77 -8.45
C HIS A 124 7.63 14.53 -8.41
N ILE A 125 6.61 13.90 -7.83
CA ILE A 125 5.24 14.42 -7.74
C ILE A 125 4.81 14.39 -6.29
N TYR A 126 4.27 15.50 -5.80
CA TYR A 126 3.88 15.70 -4.40
C TYR A 126 2.73 16.70 -4.28
N LEU A 127 2.13 16.80 -3.09
CA LEU A 127 1.14 17.83 -2.79
C LEU A 127 1.79 19.03 -2.09
N GLU A 128 1.40 20.22 -2.51
CA GLU A 128 1.73 21.50 -1.86
C GLU A 128 0.54 22.44 -2.04
N ASP A 129 0.07 23.05 -0.96
CA ASP A 129 -1.11 23.95 -0.95
C ASP A 129 -2.33 23.32 -1.66
N GLU A 130 -2.63 22.05 -1.35
CA GLU A 130 -3.73 21.26 -1.95
C GLU A 130 -3.64 21.12 -3.49
N LYS A 131 -2.44 21.27 -4.06
CA LYS A 131 -2.18 21.12 -5.49
C LYS A 131 -1.11 20.08 -5.75
N LEU A 132 -1.32 19.29 -6.81
CA LEU A 132 -0.30 18.43 -7.36
C LEU A 132 0.82 19.28 -7.98
N ARG A 133 2.02 19.15 -7.42
CA ARG A 133 3.26 19.72 -7.93
C ARG A 133 4.09 18.62 -8.58
N MET A 134 4.85 19.02 -9.59
CA MET A 134 5.73 18.12 -10.33
C MET A 134 7.04 18.84 -10.59
N GLU A 135 8.15 18.17 -10.28
CA GLU A 135 9.48 18.70 -10.55
C GLU A 135 10.34 17.65 -11.26
N VAL A 136 11.19 18.12 -12.16
CA VAL A 136 12.18 17.29 -12.83
C VAL A 136 13.37 17.11 -11.89
N ILE A 137 13.75 15.86 -11.63
CA ILE A 137 14.85 15.49 -10.75
C ILE A 137 16.06 14.98 -11.54
N ALA A 138 17.25 15.34 -11.08
CA ALA A 138 18.52 15.13 -11.78
C ALA A 138 19.11 13.71 -11.65
#